data_AF-A0A0C3RB88-F1
#
_entry.id   AF-A0A0C3RB88-F1
#
_cell.length_a   1.000
_cell.length_b   1.000
_cell.length_c   1.000
_cell.angle_alpha   90.00
_cell.angle_beta   90.00
_cell.angle_gamma   90.00
#
_symmetry.space_group_name_H-M   'P 1'
#
loop_
_entity.id
_entity.type
_entity.pdbx_description
1 polymer ?
#
loop_
_entity_poly.entity_id
_entity_poly.type
_entity_poly.pdbx_seq_one_letter_code
_entity_poly.pdbx_strand_id
1 'polypeptide(L)' 'MLKKVWRLYYDGFKNMPRWGRNLWLIILIKLCIMFLVLKLFFMPNYLNSNYDTFQEKSDHVFEELTTKP' A
#
# COMPACT_ATOMS: atom_id res chain seq x y z
N MET A 1 -20.63 -23.66 1.06
CA MET A 1 -19.98 -23.52 2.40
C MET A 1 -19.40 -22.12 2.63
N LEU A 2 -18.76 -21.49 1.64
CA LEU A 2 -18.19 -20.13 1.77
C LEU A 2 -19.17 -19.06 2.26
N LYS A 3 -20.45 -19.11 1.84
CA LYS A 3 -21.48 -18.14 2.30
C LYS A 3 -21.71 -18.15 3.82
N LYS A 4 -21.55 -19.30 4.48
CA LYS A 4 -21.69 -19.41 5.95
C LYS A 4 -20.48 -18.81 6.65
N VAL A 5 -19.28 -19.10 6.16
CA VAL A 5 -18.02 -18.54 6.69
C VAL A 5 -18.00 -17.02 6.56
N TRP A 6 -18.41 -16.48 5.41
CA TRP A 6 -18.51 -15.05 5.20
C TRP A 6 -19.53 -14.39 6.14
N ARG A 7 -20.69 -15.03 6.33
CA ARG A 7 -21.72 -14.54 7.27
C ARG A 7 -21.21 -14.52 8.71
N LEU A 8 -20.46 -15.53 9.16
CA LEU A 8 -19.87 -15.55 10.50
C LEU A 8 -18.88 -14.40 10.72
N TYR A 9 -18.02 -14.11 9.74
CA TYR A 9 -17.07 -12.99 9.84
C TYR A 9 -17.79 -11.63 9.84
N TYR A 10 -18.76 -11.46 8.94
CA TYR A 10 -19.57 -10.24 8.86
C TYR A 10 -20.39 -10.01 10.14
N ASP A 11 -21.02 -11.06 10.67
CA ASP A 11 -21.84 -10.98 11.88
C ASP A 11 -20.98 -10.74 13.12
N GLY A 12 -19.80 -11.36 13.22
CA GLY A 12 -18.84 -11.07 14.29
C GLY A 12 -18.34 -9.63 14.28
N PHE A 13 -18.08 -9.07 13.09
CA PHE A 13 -17.69 -7.67 12.94
C PHE A 13 -18.85 -6.70 13.24
N LYS A 14 -20.07 -7.05 12.83
CA LYS A 14 -21.28 -6.24 13.08
C LYS A 14 -21.65 -6.20 14.57
N ASN A 15 -21.56 -7.32 15.27
CA ASN A 15 -21.86 -7.45 16.70
C ASN A 15 -20.71 -7.00 17.61
N MET A 16 -19.62 -6.45 17.04
CA MET A 16 -18.47 -6.00 17.81
C MET A 16 -18.85 -4.81 18.72
N PRO A 17 -18.40 -4.79 20.00
CA PRO A 17 -18.61 -3.66 20.89
C PRO A 17 -18.02 -2.36 20.32
N ARG A 18 -18.56 -1.20 20.72
CA ARG A 18 -18.11 0.14 20.25
C ARG A 18 -16.58 0.31 20.36
N TRP A 19 -15.99 -0.18 21.44
CA TRP A 19 -14.55 -0.19 21.67
C TRP A 19 -13.78 -0.99 20.61
N GLY A 20 -14.29 -2.17 20.23
CA GLY A 20 -13.67 -3.01 19.21
C GLY A 20 -13.70 -2.38 17.81
N ARG A 21 -14.81 -1.72 17.46
CA ARG A 21 -14.91 -0.98 16.19
C ARG A 21 -13.90 0.18 16.14
N ASN A 22 -13.73 0.90 17.24
CA ASN A 22 -12.73 1.97 17.34
C ASN A 22 -11.31 1.42 17.19
N LEU A 23 -10.99 0.29 17.84
CA LEU A 23 -9.69 -0.37 17.70
C LEU A 23 -9.42 -0.81 16.27
N TRP A 24 -10.41 -1.38 15.58
CA TRP A 24 -10.25 -1.76 14.18
C TRP A 24 -9.98 -0.55 13.28
N LEU A 25 -10.67 0.56 13.53
CA LEU A 25 -10.44 1.83 12.82
C LEU A 25 -9.03 2.38 13.09
N ILE A 26 -8.53 2.29 14.33
CA ILE A 26 -7.15 2.66 14.68
C ILE A 26 -6.15 1.78 13.93
N ILE A 27 -6.37 0.47 13.87
CA ILE A 27 -5.51 -0.47 13.13
C ILE A 27 -5.49 -0.13 11.64
N LEU A 28 -6.65 0.14 11.05
CA LEU A 28 -6.76 0.53 9.65
C LEU A 28 -6.02 1.83 9.35
N ILE A 29 -6.20 2.85 10.19
CA ILE A 29 -5.47 4.12 10.08
C ILE A 29 -3.96 3.90 10.21
N LYS A 30 -3.52 3.12 11.20
CA LYS A 30 -2.09 2.84 11.41
C LYS A 30 -1.48 2.12 10.21
N LEU A 31 -2.19 1.15 9.63
CA LEU A 31 -1.79 0.46 8.40
C LEU A 31 -1.70 1.43 7.22
N CYS A 32 -2.69 2.31 7.02
CA CYS A 32 -2.65 3.33 5.99
C CYS A 32 -1.47 4.30 6.17
N ILE A 33 -1.22 4.76 7.39
CA ILE A 33 -0.09 5.64 7.71
C ILE A 33 1.24 4.93 7.45
N MET A 34 1.40 3.69 7.91
CA MET A 34 2.64 2.92 7.65
C MET A 34 2.84 2.69 6.15
N PHE A 35 1.78 2.37 5.41
CA PHE A 35 1.85 2.22 3.96
C PHE A 35 2.21 3.54 3.27
N LEU A 36 1.62 4.66 3.70
CA LEU A 36 1.90 5.97 3.12
C LEU A 36 3.30 6.45 3.46
N VAL A 37 3.78 6.26 4.69
CA VAL A 37 5.15 6.60 5.11
C VAL A 37 6.16 5.72 4.39
N LEU A 38 5.97 4.40 4.34
CA LEU A 38 6.84 3.51 3.57
C LEU A 38 6.80 3.89 2.09
N LYS A 39 5.64 4.18 1.51
CA LYS A 39 5.55 4.64 0.12
C LYS A 39 6.27 5.96 -0.09
N LEU A 40 6.10 6.95 0.78
CA LEU A 40 6.78 8.24 0.65
C LEU A 40 8.28 8.17 0.96
N PHE A 41 8.71 7.25 1.83
CA PHE A 41 10.10 7.10 2.27
C PHE A 41 10.92 6.11 1.43
N PHE A 42 10.32 5.03 0.94
CA PHE A 42 10.93 4.12 -0.05
C PHE A 42 10.73 4.59 -1.48
N MET A 43 9.72 5.42 -1.77
CA MET A 43 9.45 5.97 -3.10
C MET A 43 9.49 7.52 -3.17
N PRO A 44 10.37 8.25 -2.43
CA PRO A 44 10.59 9.65 -2.70
C PRO A 44 11.39 9.71 -4.01
N ASN A 45 10.85 10.38 -5.02
CA ASN A 45 11.65 10.88 -6.13
C ASN A 45 12.36 9.86 -7.05
N TYR A 46 11.90 8.60 -7.17
CA TYR A 46 12.53 7.72 -8.17
C TYR A 46 12.35 8.22 -9.61
N LEU A 47 11.34 9.05 -9.88
CA LEU A 47 11.02 9.52 -11.23
C LEU A 47 11.04 11.03 -11.41
N ASN A 48 11.27 11.88 -10.40
CA ASN A 48 11.06 13.33 -10.58
C ASN A 48 12.17 14.26 -10.11
N SER A 49 13.31 13.74 -9.62
CA SER A 49 14.40 14.62 -9.18
C SER A 49 15.56 14.76 -10.16
N ASN A 50 15.53 14.16 -11.36
CA ASN A 50 16.66 14.25 -12.31
C ASN A 50 16.33 14.39 -13.80
N TYR A 51 15.07 14.31 -14.25
CA TYR A 51 14.80 14.39 -15.70
C TYR A 51 13.46 15.08 -15.98
N ASP A 52 13.46 16.08 -16.84
CA ASP A 52 12.27 16.84 -17.27
C ASP A 52 11.43 16.09 -18.32
N THR A 53 11.99 15.08 -19.00
CA THR A 53 11.33 14.38 -20.11
C THR A 53 11.11 12.90 -19.81
N PHE A 54 9.92 12.39 -20.13
CA PHE A 54 9.50 11.00 -19.89
C PHE A 54 10.37 9.95 -20.62
N GLN A 55 10.94 10.32 -21.77
CA GLN A 55 11.75 9.42 -22.61
C GLN A 55 13.12 9.09 -21.98
N GLU A 56 13.82 10.10 -21.44
CA GLU A 56 15.16 9.94 -20.86
C GLU A 56 15.19 9.03 -19.61
N LYS A 57 14.09 9.04 -18.84
CA LYS A 57 13.92 8.17 -17.66
C LYS A 57 13.79 6.69 -18.04
N SER A 58 13.12 6.41 -19.16
CA SER A 58 12.88 5.04 -19.61
C SER A 58 14.16 4.40 -20.15
N ASP A 59 14.96 5.17 -20.90
CA ASP A 59 16.18 4.68 -21.52
C ASP A 59 17.28 4.36 -20.48
N HIS A 60 17.41 5.17 -19.44
CA HIS A 60 18.38 4.91 -18.36
C HIS A 60 18.04 3.66 -17.53
N VAL A 61 16.75 3.42 -17.25
CA VAL A 61 16.29 2.19 -16.59
C VAL A 61 16.50 0.96 -17.49
N PHE A 62 16.30 1.12 -18.79
CA PHE A 62 16.58 0.06 -19.77
C PHE A 62 18.06 -0.31 -19.82
N GLU A 63 18.97 0.67 -19.81
CA GLU A 63 20.42 0.39 -19.78
C GLU A 63 20.86 -0.32 -18.50
N GLU A 64 20.38 0.10 -17.31
CA GLU A 64 20.72 -0.57 -16.05
C GLU A 64 20.21 -2.01 -15.97
N LEU A 65 19.02 -2.29 -16.54
CA LEU A 65 18.45 -3.63 -16.61
C LEU A 65 19.11 -4.52 -17.68
N THR A 66 19.76 -3.92 -18.67
CA THR A 66 20.41 -4.64 -19.78
C THR A 66 21.91 -4.84 -19.54
N THR A 67 22.55 -3.97 -18.73
CA THR A 67 24.01 -3.92 -18.58
C THR A 67 24.54 -4.62 -17.33
N LYS A 68 23.70 -4.89 -16.32
CA LYS A 68 24.08 -5.82 -15.23
C LYS A 68 23.69 -7.26 -15.60
N PRO A 69 24.62 -8.23 -15.52
CA PRO A 69 24.34 -9.64 -15.82
C PRO A 69 23.32 -10.25 -14.87
#